data_AF-A0A933I5X6-F1
#
_entry.id   AF-A0A933I5X6-F1
#
_cell.length_a   1.000
_cell.length_b   1.000
_cell.length_c   1.000
_cell.angle_alpha   90.00
_cell.angle_beta   90.00
_cell.angle_gamma   90.00
#
_symmetry.space_group_name_H-M   'P 1'
#
loop_
_entity.id
_entity.type
_entity.pdbx_description
1 polymer ?
#
loop_
_entity_poly.entity_id
_entity_poly.type
_entity_poly.pdbx_seq_one_letter_code
_entity_poly.pdbx_strand_id
1 'polypeptide(L)' 'VNVAVSPAVPSGKALIRTSYMATHTDEQLEKVLNESEQAGKILNII' A
#
# COMPACT_ATOMS: atom_id res chain seq x y z
N VAL A 1 -3.36 -0.76 7.12
CA VAL A 1 -2.09 -0.59 6.39
C VAL A 1 -0.94 -0.65 7.39
N ASN A 2 0.16 -1.33 7.07
CA ASN A 2 1.35 -1.37 7.92
C ASN A 2 2.61 -1.09 7.08
N VAL A 3 3.57 -0.35 7.63
CA VAL A 3 4.83 -0.01 6.96
C VAL A 3 5.97 -0.86 7.51
N ALA A 4 6.83 -1.35 6.62
CA ALA A 4 8.06 -2.05 7.01
C ALA A 4 9.26 -1.22 6.54
N VAL A 5 10.06 -0.76 7.50
CA VAL A 5 11.26 0.06 7.31
C VAL A 5 12.44 -0.58 8.04
N SER A 6 13.66 -0.17 7.71
CA SER A 6 14.85 -0.69 8.40
C SER A 6 14.80 -0.38 9.91
N PRO A 7 15.17 -1.35 10.77
CA PRO A 7 15.88 -2.60 10.48
C PRO A 7 14.99 -3.82 10.14
N ALA A 8 13.66 -3.70 10.11
CA ALA A 8 12.77 -4.83 9.83
C ALA A 8 12.90 -5.39 8.40
N VAL A 9 13.44 -4.57 7.49
CA VAL A 9 13.81 -4.93 6.11
C VAL A 9 15.18 -4.32 5.78
N PRO A 10 15.95 -4.87 4.82
CA PRO A 10 17.22 -4.28 4.39
C PRO A 10 17.08 -2.81 3.97
N SER A 11 18.14 -2.01 4.16
CA SER A 11 18.16 -0.62 3.70
C SER A 11 17.84 -0.51 2.21
N GLY A 12 16.99 0.45 1.84
CA GLY A 12 16.51 0.62 0.46
C GLY A 12 15.44 -0.37 0.03
N LYS A 13 14.95 -1.25 0.93
CA LYS A 13 13.86 -2.21 0.67
C LYS A 13 12.62 -1.94 1.54
N ALA A 14 12.38 -0.68 1.90
CA ALA A 14 11.16 -0.29 2.59
C ALA A 14 9.92 -0.63 1.74
N LEU A 15 8.85 -1.09 2.38
CA LEU A 15 7.62 -1.48 1.70
C LEU A 15 6.37 -1.19 2.54
N ILE A 16 5.26 -0.96 1.85
CA ILE A 16 3.94 -0.82 2.46
C ILE A 16 3.24 -2.17 2.32
N ARG A 17 2.83 -2.75 3.44
CA ARG A 17 2.05 -3.98 3.50
C ARG A 17 0.59 -3.66 3.73
N THR A 18 -0.25 -4.14 2.83
CA THR A 18 -1.70 -4.17 3.00
C THR A 18 -2.14 -5.59 3.37
N SER A 19 -3.15 -5.68 4.23
CA SER A 19 -3.74 -6.95 4.64
C SER A 19 -5.22 -6.83 4.36
N TYR A 20 -5.73 -7.68 3.49
CA TYR A 20 -7.14 -7.75 3.13
C TYR A 20 -7.77 -8.97 3.81
N MET A 21 -9.04 -8.85 4.13
CA MET A 21 -9.85 -9.87 4.80
C MET A 21 -11.12 -10.12 3.98
N ALA A 22 -11.69 -11.31 4.10
CA ALA A 22 -12.93 -11.69 3.40
C ALA A 22 -14.15 -10.79 3.71
N THR A 23 -14.08 -10.00 4.79
CA THR A 23 -15.13 -9.06 5.18
C THR A 23 -15.04 -7.70 4.47
N HIS A 24 -14.02 -7.45 3.66
CA HIS A 24 -13.96 -6.22 2.88
C HIS A 24 -14.93 -6.29 1.71
N THR A 25 -15.63 -5.18 1.44
CA THR A 25 -16.49 -5.06 0.27
C THR A 25 -15.69 -4.59 -0.95
N ASP A 26 -16.25 -4.78 -2.14
CA ASP A 26 -15.62 -4.33 -3.39
C ASP A 26 -15.39 -2.82 -3.38
N GLU A 27 -16.33 -2.02 -2.84
CA GLU A 27 -16.18 -0.57 -2.75
C GLU A 27 -15.02 -0.16 -1.82
N GLN A 28 -14.77 -0.92 -0.76
CA GLN A 28 -13.63 -0.68 0.13
C GLN A 28 -12.31 -1.00 -0.57
N LEU A 29 -12.25 -2.07 -1.35
CA LEU A 29 -11.06 -2.43 -2.13
C LEU A 29 -10.79 -1.43 -3.25
N GLU A 30 -11.84 -1.02 -3.96
CA GLU A 30 -11.78 -0.02 -5.03
C GLU A 30 -11.25 1.31 -4.48
N LYS A 31 -11.69 1.72 -3.30
CA LYS A 31 -11.15 2.91 -2.62
C LYS A 31 -9.64 2.79 -2.36
N VAL A 32 -9.18 1.65 -1.85
CA VAL A 32 -7.75 1.42 -1.57
C VAL A 32 -6.91 1.45 -2.85
N LEU A 33 -7.41 0.86 -3.94
CA LEU A 33 -6.73 0.87 -5.23
C LEU A 33 -6.62 2.28 -5.80
N ASN A 34 -7.71 3.05 -5.77
CA ASN A 34 -7.74 4.43 -6.24
C ASN A 34 -6.78 5.33 -5.43
N GLU A 35 -6.78 5.23 -4.10
CA GLU A 35 -5.84 5.99 -3.26
C GLU A 35 -4.37 5.60 -3.53
N SER A 36 -4.10 4.31 -3.74
CA SER A 36 -2.75 3.83 -4.06
C SER A 36 -2.29 4.32 -5.43
N GLU A 37 -3.19 4.36 -6.41
CA GLU A 37 -2.92 4.88 -7.75
C GLU A 37 -2.61 6.39 -7.71
N GLN A 38 -3.42 7.17 -6.98
CA GLN A 38 -3.19 8.61 -6.83
C GLN A 38 -1.84 8.90 -6.16
N ALA A 39 -1.53 8.18 -5.08
CA ALA A 39 -0.23 8.32 -4.41
C ALA A 39 0.93 7.95 -5.34
N GLY A 40 0.80 6.87 -6.12
CA GLY A 40 1.80 6.45 -7.10
C GLY A 40 2.06 7.50 -8.17
N LYS A 41 1.00 8.12 -8.71
CA LYS A 41 1.10 9.21 -9.70
C LYS A 41 1.81 10.44 -9.13
N ILE A 42 1.47 10.85 -7.90
CA ILE A 42 2.11 12.00 -7.22
C ILE A 42 3.61 11.75 -7.01
N LEU A 43 3.98 10.52 -6.65
CA LEU A 43 5.37 10.12 -6.44
C LEU A 43 6.11 9.79 -7.75
N ASN A 44 5.41 9.81 -8.89
CA ASN A 44 5.94 9.48 -10.21
C ASN A 44 6.61 8.10 -10.26
N ILE A 45 5.98 7.10 -9.62
CA ILE A 45 6.44 5.71 -9.57
C ILE A 45 5.54 4.74 -10.35
N ILE A 46 4.38 5.23 -10.81
CA ILE A 46 3.51 4.61 -11.81
C ILE A 46 3.08 5.65 -12.83
#